data_AF-A0A1X1MGT0-F1
#
_entry.id   AF-A0A1X1MGT0-F1
#
_cell.length_a   1.000
_cell.length_b   1.000
_cell.length_c   1.000
_cell.angle_alpha   90.00
_cell.angle_beta   90.00
_cell.angle_gamma   90.00
#
_symmetry.space_group_name_H-M   'P 1'
#
loop_
_entity.id
_entity.type
_entity.pdbx_description
1 polymer ?
#
loop_
_entity_poly.entity_id
_entity_poly.type
_entity_poly.pdbx_seq_one_letter_code
_entity_poly.pdbx_strand_id
1 'polypeptide(L)'
;MTLLPSHWERGRIKWDTTMVAGATPSTEDDSFWLEGGDPSGTPFVAIADMSRRECVSATAKSLSSDGLKSRSMPLGEPGTLLFAMYASVGEVAFLDISATWNQALLGITQCHLA
;
A
#
# COMPACT_ATOMS: atom_id res chain seq x y z
N MET A 1 -12.79 -11.52 30.47
CA MET A 1 -11.55 -12.30 30.26
C MET A 1 -11.61 -12.92 28.88
N THR A 2 -10.76 -12.49 27.95
CA THR A 2 -10.80 -13.01 26.57
C THR A 2 -10.14 -14.39 26.52
N LEU A 3 -10.95 -15.41 26.22
CA LEU A 3 -10.55 -16.80 26.04
C LEU A 3 -9.78 -16.93 24.71
N LEU A 4 -8.45 -16.77 24.74
CA LEU A 4 -7.63 -17.20 23.61
C LEU A 4 -7.39 -18.72 23.74
N PRO A 5 -7.35 -19.47 22.62
CA PRO A 5 -6.91 -20.86 22.65
C PRO A 5 -5.55 -20.97 23.35
N SER A 6 -5.31 -22.06 24.09
CA SER A 6 -4.08 -22.24 24.89
C SER A 6 -2.79 -22.25 24.07
N HIS A 7 -2.89 -22.47 22.76
CA HIS A 7 -1.77 -22.50 21.82
C HIS A 7 -1.56 -21.15 21.10
N TRP A 8 -2.33 -20.10 21.42
CA TRP A 8 -2.19 -18.77 20.82
C TRP A 8 -1.39 -17.85 21.74
N GLU A 9 -0.51 -17.07 21.13
CA GLU A 9 0.25 -16.02 21.81
C GLU A 9 -0.22 -14.63 21.37
N ARG A 10 -0.08 -13.65 22.26
CA ARG A 10 -0.37 -12.25 21.94
C ARG A 10 0.91 -11.56 21.48
N GLY A 11 1.01 -11.28 20.19
CA GLY A 11 2.08 -10.48 19.60
C GLY A 11 1.68 -9.02 19.39
N ARG A 12 2.67 -8.15 19.15
CA ARG A 12 2.44 -6.85 18.50
C ARG A 12 2.87 -7.01 17.05
N ILE A 13 2.06 -6.54 16.11
CA ILE A 13 2.29 -6.69 14.67
C ILE A 13 3.69 -6.26 14.21
N LYS A 14 4.26 -5.23 14.84
CA LYS A 14 5.62 -4.71 14.54
C LYS A 14 6.76 -5.72 14.74
N TRP A 15 6.52 -6.83 15.43
CA TRP A 15 7.53 -7.86 15.65
C TRP A 15 7.59 -8.87 14.50
N ASP A 16 6.47 -9.05 13.78
CA ASP A 16 6.32 -10.07 12.74
C ASP A 16 6.16 -9.46 11.34
N THR A 17 6.12 -8.13 11.23
CA THR A 17 5.89 -7.40 9.99
C THR A 17 6.82 -6.23 9.79
N THR A 18 7.08 -5.92 8.52
CA THR A 18 7.63 -4.64 8.08
C THR A 18 6.46 -3.75 7.66
N MET A 19 6.49 -2.48 8.09
CA MET A 19 5.43 -1.52 7.82
C MET A 19 6.02 -0.25 7.23
N VAL A 20 5.54 0.17 6.06
CA VAL A 20 6.07 1.34 5.34
C VAL A 20 4.92 2.23 4.88
N ALA A 21 4.96 3.49 5.30
CA ALA A 21 4.01 4.50 4.84
C ALA A 21 4.37 4.93 3.42
N GLY A 22 3.35 5.24 2.62
CA GLY A 22 3.54 5.75 1.27
C GLY A 22 3.93 7.22 1.24
N ALA A 23 3.97 7.78 0.03
CA ALA A 23 4.18 9.20 -0.21
C ALA A 23 3.37 9.65 -1.41
N THR A 24 3.13 10.96 -1.54
CA THR A 24 2.50 11.53 -2.75
C THR A 24 3.51 12.49 -3.39
N PRO A 25 3.93 12.24 -4.64
CA PRO A 25 4.65 13.22 -5.45
C PRO A 25 3.86 14.52 -5.61
N SER A 26 4.48 15.57 -6.15
CA SER A 26 3.75 16.81 -6.43
C SER A 26 2.54 16.51 -7.33
N THR A 27 1.33 16.86 -6.87
CA THR A 27 0.11 16.73 -7.67
C THR A 27 -0.03 17.82 -8.72
N GLU A 28 0.79 18.87 -8.64
CA GLU A 28 0.81 19.99 -9.58
C GLU A 28 1.78 19.75 -10.75
N ASP A 29 2.63 18.74 -10.65
CA ASP A 29 3.55 18.35 -11.73
C ASP A 29 2.95 17.20 -12.53
N ASP A 30 2.26 17.53 -13.62
CA ASP A 30 1.62 16.56 -14.49
C ASP A 30 2.59 15.52 -15.07
N SER A 31 3.90 15.81 -15.15
CA SER A 31 4.90 14.86 -15.66
C SER A 31 5.11 13.65 -14.74
N PHE A 32 4.67 13.74 -13.49
CA PHE A 32 4.73 12.63 -12.53
C PHE A 32 3.61 11.62 -12.67
N TRP A 33 2.53 11.98 -13.37
CA TRP A 33 1.28 11.22 -13.38
C TRP A 33 0.99 10.66 -14.76
N LEU A 34 0.55 9.41 -14.79
CA LEU A 34 0.08 8.71 -15.97
C LEU A 34 -1.33 8.16 -15.70
N GLU A 35 -2.05 7.83 -16.77
CA GLU A 35 -3.32 7.12 -16.65
C GLU A 35 -3.14 5.77 -15.95
N GLY A 36 -4.15 5.36 -15.19
CA GLY A 36 -4.17 4.06 -14.53
C GLY A 36 -3.99 2.91 -15.54
N GLY A 37 -3.07 2.00 -15.25
CA GLY A 37 -2.76 0.88 -16.14
C GLY A 37 -1.86 1.20 -17.34
N ASP A 38 -1.28 2.41 -17.40
CA ASP A 38 -0.23 2.71 -18.37
C ASP A 38 0.96 1.72 -18.22
N PRO A 39 1.40 1.04 -19.29
CA PRO A 39 2.43 0.00 -19.21
C PRO A 39 3.83 0.54 -18.88
N SER A 40 4.05 1.85 -18.98
CA SER A 40 5.28 2.53 -18.59
C SER A 40 5.24 3.09 -17.16
N GLY A 41 4.07 3.04 -16.52
CA GLY A 41 3.82 3.58 -15.19
C GLY A 41 3.85 2.54 -14.07
N THR A 42 4.12 3.00 -12.86
CA THR A 42 3.94 2.20 -11.63
C THR A 42 2.57 2.53 -11.04
N PRO A 43 1.66 1.54 -10.85
CA PRO A 43 0.35 1.77 -10.25
C PRO A 43 0.44 2.51 -8.90
N PHE A 44 -0.38 3.54 -8.72
CA PHE A 44 -0.38 4.38 -7.52
C PHE A 44 -1.71 4.24 -6.77
N VAL A 45 -1.68 3.54 -5.64
CA VAL A 45 -2.87 3.26 -4.84
C VAL A 45 -3.22 4.44 -3.94
N ALA A 46 -4.45 4.94 -4.08
CA ALA A 46 -5.11 5.80 -3.11
C ALA A 46 -6.21 5.03 -2.36
N ILE A 47 -6.74 5.63 -1.29
CA ILE A 47 -7.83 5.02 -0.49
C ILE A 47 -9.01 4.59 -1.37
N ALA A 48 -9.41 5.43 -2.35
CA ALA A 48 -10.53 5.14 -3.23
C ALA A 48 -10.35 3.87 -4.08
N ASP A 49 -9.11 3.48 -4.37
CA ASP A 49 -8.78 2.26 -5.14
C ASP A 49 -8.95 0.99 -4.30
N MET A 50 -8.81 1.08 -2.96
CA MET A 50 -8.92 -0.08 -2.06
C MET A 50 -10.22 -0.13 -1.25
N SER A 51 -10.92 0.99 -1.07
CA SER A 51 -12.11 1.04 -0.23
C SER A 51 -13.17 0.02 -0.66
N ARG A 52 -13.68 -0.73 0.32
CA ARG A 52 -14.70 -1.78 0.14
C ARG A 52 -14.29 -2.92 -0.81
N ARG A 53 -12.99 -3.17 -0.96
CA ARG A 53 -12.44 -4.26 -1.77
C ARG A 53 -11.53 -5.13 -0.92
N GLU A 54 -11.47 -6.41 -1.23
CA GLU A 54 -10.52 -7.33 -0.59
C GLU A 54 -9.13 -7.21 -1.22
N CYS A 55 -9.07 -6.97 -2.54
CA CYS A 55 -7.85 -6.82 -3.30
C CYS A 55 -7.86 -5.58 -4.21
N VAL A 56 -6.67 -5.02 -4.47
CA VAL A 56 -6.41 -3.96 -5.44
C VAL A 56 -5.71 -4.58 -6.65
N SER A 57 -6.43 -4.63 -7.78
CA SER A 57 -5.93 -5.16 -9.06
C SER A 57 -5.81 -4.10 -10.15
N ALA A 58 -6.26 -2.88 -9.88
CA ALA A 58 -6.14 -1.72 -10.75
C ALA A 58 -6.13 -0.43 -9.91
N THR A 59 -5.61 0.65 -10.47
CA THR A 59 -5.54 1.97 -9.84
C THR A 59 -6.04 3.02 -10.81
N ALA A 60 -6.59 4.13 -10.29
CA ALA A 60 -7.02 5.24 -11.13
C ALA A 60 -5.85 6.00 -11.79
N LYS A 61 -4.66 5.96 -11.18
CA LYS A 61 -3.45 6.65 -11.66
C LYS A 61 -2.23 5.78 -11.52
N SER A 62 -1.25 6.02 -12.38
CA SER A 62 0.11 5.49 -12.26
C SER A 62 1.10 6.65 -12.08
N LEU A 63 2.27 6.36 -11.50
CA LEU A 63 3.41 7.27 -11.51
C LEU A 63 4.32 6.98 -12.70
N SER A 64 4.82 8.04 -13.32
CA SER A 64 5.95 7.95 -14.25
C SER A 64 7.24 7.56 -13.51
N SER A 65 8.31 7.24 -14.26
CA SER A 65 9.62 6.97 -13.67
C SER A 65 10.12 8.11 -12.79
N ASP A 66 9.86 9.35 -13.20
CA ASP A 66 10.32 10.55 -12.50
C ASP A 66 9.45 10.82 -11.28
N GLY A 67 8.13 10.61 -11.40
CA GLY A 67 7.21 10.64 -10.27
C GLY A 67 7.60 9.65 -9.18
N LEU A 68 7.93 8.41 -9.55
CA LEU A 68 8.37 7.38 -8.60
C LEU A 68 9.69 7.74 -7.91
N LYS A 69 10.64 8.36 -8.63
CA LYS A 69 11.95 8.77 -8.08
C LYS A 69 11.91 10.09 -7.30
N SER A 70 10.85 10.88 -7.45
CA SER A 70 10.73 12.21 -6.82
C SER A 70 10.69 12.16 -5.29
N ARG A 71 10.32 11.01 -4.72
CA ARG A 71 10.21 10.73 -3.29
C ARG A 71 10.69 9.31 -3.02
N SER A 72 10.92 8.98 -1.76
CA SER A 72 11.18 7.60 -1.34
C SER A 72 9.88 6.77 -1.37
N MET A 73 9.39 6.50 -2.58
CA MET A 73 8.16 5.73 -2.80
C MET A 73 8.42 4.26 -2.46
N PRO A 74 7.60 3.63 -1.60
CA PRO A 74 7.68 2.19 -1.40
C PRO A 74 7.15 1.46 -2.64
N LEU A 75 7.63 0.25 -2.88
CA LEU A 75 7.07 -0.65 -3.89
C LEU A 75 6.67 -1.95 -3.19
N GLY A 76 5.40 -2.32 -3.31
CA GLY A 76 4.85 -3.55 -2.77
C GLY A 76 4.52 -4.53 -3.88
N GLU A 77 4.82 -5.79 -3.64
CA GLU A 77 4.43 -6.90 -4.51
C GLU A 77 3.05 -7.46 -4.13
N PRO A 78 2.43 -8.29 -4.99
CA PRO A 78 1.20 -8.99 -4.65
C PRO A 78 1.29 -9.71 -3.29
N GLY A 79 0.24 -9.61 -2.49
CA GLY A 79 0.19 -10.08 -1.10
C GLY A 79 0.60 -9.04 -0.04
N THR A 80 1.10 -7.86 -0.43
CA THR A 80 1.25 -6.73 0.49
C THR A 80 -0.12 -6.29 0.99
N LEU A 81 -0.30 -6.19 2.31
CA LEU A 81 -1.53 -5.68 2.92
C LEU A 81 -1.44 -4.16 3.02
N LEU A 82 -2.38 -3.45 2.41
CA LEU A 82 -2.55 -2.02 2.61
C LEU A 82 -3.53 -1.76 3.74
N PHE A 83 -3.19 -0.81 4.62
CA PHE A 83 -4.03 -0.35 5.72
C PHE A 83 -4.24 1.16 5.61
N ALA A 84 -5.49 1.60 5.60
CA ALA A 84 -5.83 3.02 5.57
C ALA A 84 -5.66 3.66 6.96
N MET A 85 -4.77 4.64 7.04
CA MET A 85 -4.49 5.42 8.25
C MET A 85 -5.37 6.69 8.36
N TYR A 86 -5.95 7.15 7.24
CA TYR A 86 -6.80 8.34 7.15
C TYR A 86 -8.13 8.03 6.46
N ALA A 87 -9.05 9.01 6.39
CA ALA A 87 -10.37 9.01 5.74
C ALA A 87 -11.26 7.80 6.04
N SER A 88 -10.94 6.61 5.50
CA SER A 88 -11.57 5.32 5.81
C SER A 88 -10.70 4.48 6.76
N VAL A 89 -10.32 5.08 7.90
CA VAL A 89 -9.39 4.47 8.87
C VAL A 89 -9.79 3.03 9.21
N GLY A 90 -8.83 2.11 9.07
CA GLY A 90 -9.04 0.69 9.38
C GLY A 90 -9.49 -0.16 8.20
N GLU A 91 -9.83 0.42 7.06
CA GLU A 91 -10.00 -0.36 5.84
C GLU A 91 -8.69 -0.98 5.38
N VAL A 92 -8.78 -2.20 4.85
CA VAL A 92 -7.65 -2.98 4.38
C VAL A 92 -7.96 -3.61 3.04
N ALA A 93 -6.91 -3.79 2.22
CA ALA A 93 -6.96 -4.58 1.00
C ALA A 93 -5.57 -5.12 0.67
N PHE A 94 -5.50 -6.29 0.06
CA PHE A 94 -4.25 -6.84 -0.46
C PHE A 94 -3.94 -6.28 -1.85
N LEU A 95 -2.65 -6.16 -2.17
CA LEU A 95 -2.23 -5.96 -3.55
C LEU A 95 -2.34 -7.28 -4.33
N ASP A 96 -2.93 -7.23 -5.53
CA ASP A 96 -2.84 -8.30 -6.55
C ASP A 96 -1.84 -7.95 -7.67
N ILE A 97 -1.33 -6.72 -7.66
CA ILE A 97 -0.38 -6.17 -8.63
C ILE A 97 0.79 -5.52 -7.89
N SER A 98 1.95 -5.42 -8.54
CA SER A 98 3.05 -4.59 -8.00
C SER A 98 2.64 -3.11 -8.06
N ALA A 99 2.70 -2.40 -6.94
CA ALA A 99 2.19 -1.03 -6.83
C ALA A 99 2.89 -0.23 -5.73
N THR A 100 2.81 1.09 -5.84
CA THR A 100 3.13 2.04 -4.78
C THR A 100 1.86 2.66 -4.22
N TRP A 101 1.94 3.42 -3.12
CA TRP A 101 0.78 4.01 -2.47
C TRP A 101 1.06 5.39 -1.88
N ASN A 102 -0.03 6.12 -1.63
CA ASN A 102 0.04 7.44 -1.02
C ASN A 102 0.33 7.41 0.49
N GLN A 103 0.61 8.56 1.10
CA GLN A 103 0.92 8.68 2.54
C GLN A 103 -0.24 8.35 3.49
N ALA A 104 -1.45 8.16 2.96
CA ALA A 104 -2.60 7.76 3.75
C ALA A 104 -2.64 6.25 3.99
N LEU A 105 -1.82 5.48 3.29
CA LEU A 105 -1.77 4.04 3.34
C LEU A 105 -0.47 3.55 3.96
N LEU A 106 -0.58 2.49 4.75
CA LEU A 106 0.53 1.73 5.32
C LEU A 106 0.59 0.39 4.62
N GLY A 107 1.70 0.11 3.92
CA GLY A 107 1.97 -1.23 3.40
C GLY A 107 2.58 -2.10 4.48
N ILE A 108 2.01 -3.28 4.67
CA ILE A 108 2.38 -4.26 5.69
C ILE A 108 2.77 -5.55 4.98
N THR A 109 4.00 -6.01 5.21
CA THR A 109 4.52 -7.27 4.68
C THR A 109 5.07 -8.12 5.82
N GLN A 110 5.13 -9.44 5.63
CA GLN A 110 5.82 -10.31 6.58
C GLN A 110 7.30 -9.93 6.66
N CYS A 111 7.86 -9.92 7.88
CA CYS A 111 9.31 -9.92 8.01
C CYS A 111 9.85 -11.18 7.33
N HIS A 112 10.71 -11.06 6.32
CA HIS A 112 11.58 -12.18 5.97
C HIS A 112 12.48 -12.41 7.18
N LEU A 113 12.23 -13.48 7.93
CA LEU A 113 13.26 -14.07 8.78
C LEU A 113 14.36 -14.52 7.82
N ALA A 114 15.46 -13.76 7.79
CA ALA A 114 16.71 -14.21 7.19
C ALA A 114 17.24 -15.43 7.96
#